data_AF-A0A965AD59-F1
#
_entry.id   AF-A0A965AD59-F1
#
_cell.length_a   1.000
_cell.length_b   1.000
_cell.length_c   1.000
_cell.angle_alpha   90.00
_cell.angle_beta   90.00
_cell.angle_gamma   90.00
#
_symmetry.space_group_name_H-M   'P 1'
#
loop_
_entity.id
_entity.type
_entity.pdbx_description
1 polymer ?
#
loop_
_entity_poly.entity_id
_entity_poly.type
_entity_poly.pdbx_seq_one_letter_code
_entity_poly.pdbx_strand_id
1 'polypeptide(L)'
;MIEKADNGPTDLEQQKAQLMAYERELNERTEELEAQKEELTAAIEELVKMNNYLNATLAELQERNQELDQLVYRASHDFKTPITSTLGIVHLLKMEPMSPMLKEYVHRIDLSMHQMNDLLKSLSLFTQASLEEVFFEHVHLATLVENAKDRLQYQDGFNL
;
A
#
# COMPACT_ATOMS: atom_id res chain seq x y z
N MET A 1 90.60 22.93 33.66
CA MET A 1 90.33 22.41 32.32
C MET A 1 88.86 21.99 32.27
N ILE A 2 88.05 22.83 31.63
CA ILE A 2 86.80 22.58 30.89
C ILE A 2 85.99 21.32 31.26
N GLU A 3 85.01 21.52 32.16
CA GLU A 3 83.57 21.37 31.90
C GLU A 3 83.12 20.35 30.84
N LYS A 4 82.52 19.24 31.28
CA LYS A 4 81.38 18.60 30.60
C LYS A 4 80.46 18.01 31.66
N ALA A 5 79.45 18.79 32.05
CA ALA A 5 78.27 18.23 32.68
C ALA A 5 77.57 17.36 31.63
N ASP A 6 77.65 16.06 31.81
CA ASP A 6 76.83 15.08 31.10
C ASP A 6 75.42 15.17 31.70
N ASN A 7 74.68 16.21 31.31
CA ASN A 7 73.27 16.33 31.60
C ASN A 7 72.54 15.38 30.64
N GLY A 8 72.32 14.14 31.10
CA GLY A 8 71.31 13.26 30.51
C GLY A 8 69.98 14.02 30.38
N PRO A 9 69.13 13.67 29.39
CA PRO A 9 67.97 14.47 29.03
C PRO A 9 67.18 14.81 30.28
N THR A 10 67.03 16.11 30.53
CA THR A 10 66.29 16.58 31.70
C THR A 10 64.86 16.03 31.64
N ASP A 11 64.24 15.67 32.77
CA ASP A 11 62.85 15.17 32.85
C ASP A 11 61.87 16.03 32.01
N LEU A 12 62.15 17.34 31.91
CA LEU A 12 61.45 18.29 31.06
C LEU A 12 61.56 18.01 29.54
N GLU A 13 62.72 17.57 29.04
CA GLU A 13 62.92 17.20 27.64
C GLU A 13 62.20 15.89 27.29
N GLN A 14 62.18 14.93 28.21
CA GLN A 14 61.42 13.70 28.06
C GLN A 14 59.90 13.96 28.05
N GLN A 15 59.42 14.80 28.97
CA GLN A 15 58.01 15.24 29.00
C GLN A 15 57.61 16.01 27.74
N LYS A 16 58.47 16.90 27.23
CA LYS A 16 58.22 17.60 25.96
C LYS A 16 58.13 16.65 24.78
N ALA A 17 59.03 15.67 24.69
CA ALA A 17 58.99 14.67 23.62
C ALA A 17 57.72 13.80 23.69
N GLN A 18 57.29 13.39 24.89
CA GLN A 18 56.03 12.69 25.10
C GLN A 18 54.82 13.54 24.71
N LEU A 19 54.80 14.82 25.09
CA LEU A 19 53.72 15.75 24.73
C LEU A 19 53.62 15.92 23.22
N MET A 20 54.75 16.09 22.52
CA MET A 20 54.78 16.21 21.06
C MET A 20 54.29 14.93 20.36
N ALA A 21 54.62 13.75 20.91
CA ALA A 21 54.12 12.48 20.38
C ALA A 21 52.60 12.35 20.56
N TYR A 22 52.08 12.75 21.73
CA TYR A 22 50.66 12.73 22.02
C TYR A 22 49.87 13.76 21.19
N GLU A 23 50.39 14.98 21.03
CA GLU A 23 49.79 16.00 20.14
C GLU A 23 49.72 15.53 18.70
N ARG A 24 50.75 14.81 18.23
CA ARG A 24 50.75 14.20 16.90
C ARG A 24 49.68 13.12 16.77
N GLU A 25 49.60 12.18 17.70
CA GLU A 25 48.58 11.13 17.70
C GLU A 25 47.16 11.72 17.76
N LEU A 26 46.96 12.77 18.56
CA LEU A 26 45.68 13.47 18.66
C LEU A 26 45.29 14.13 17.34
N ASN A 27 46.24 14.76 16.64
CA ASN A 27 45.99 15.33 15.32
C ASN A 27 45.66 14.25 14.29
N GLU A 28 46.42 13.15 14.24
CA GLU A 28 46.16 12.02 13.35
C GLU A 28 44.74 11.44 13.58
N ARG A 29 44.33 11.28 14.84
CA ARG A 29 42.98 10.80 15.17
C ARG A 29 41.87 11.81 14.83
N THR A 30 42.15 13.10 14.95
CA THR A 30 41.21 14.17 14.58
C THR A 30 41.00 14.21 13.08
N GLU A 31 42.07 14.07 12.29
CA GLU A 31 41.97 13.97 10.83
C GLU A 31 41.18 12.74 10.38
N GLU A 32 41.40 11.58 11.04
CA GLU A 32 40.64 10.36 10.76
C GLU A 32 39.15 10.52 11.09
N LEU A 33 38.81 11.13 12.24
CA LEU A 33 37.43 11.39 12.63
C LEU A 33 36.72 12.32 11.65
N GLU A 34 37.39 13.37 11.18
CA GLU A 34 36.79 14.29 10.23
C GLU A 34 36.55 13.62 8.87
N ALA A 35 37.48 12.77 8.41
CA ALA A 35 37.28 11.97 7.20
C ALA A 35 36.07 11.02 7.33
N GLN A 36 35.94 10.31 8.46
CA GLN A 36 34.79 9.43 8.72
C GLN A 36 33.47 10.19 8.80
N LYS A 37 33.48 11.41 9.36
CA LYS A 37 32.31 12.26 9.46
C LYS A 37 31.86 12.77 8.09
N GLU A 38 32.80 13.12 7.21
CA GLU A 38 32.49 13.49 5.82
C GLU A 38 31.89 12.32 5.06
N GLU A 39 32.46 11.12 5.18
CA GLU A 39 31.93 9.90 4.56
C GLU A 39 30.52 9.57 5.07
N LEU A 40 30.31 9.63 6.38
CA LEU A 40 29.00 9.41 7.00
C LEU A 40 27.97 10.44 6.53
N THR A 41 28.37 11.70 6.39
CA THR A 41 27.49 12.76 5.91
C THR A 41 27.06 12.49 4.47
N ALA A 42 28.00 12.11 3.59
CA ALA A 42 27.69 11.74 2.21
C ALA A 42 26.73 10.54 2.13
N ALA A 43 26.95 9.50 2.96
CA ALA A 43 26.07 8.34 3.02
C ALA A 43 24.65 8.70 3.51
N ILE A 44 24.52 9.60 4.50
CA ILE A 44 23.21 10.09 4.97
C ILE A 44 22.48 10.84 3.86
N GLU A 45 23.18 11.70 3.12
CA GLU A 45 22.58 12.44 1.99
C GLU A 45 22.05 11.50 0.91
N GLU A 46 22.79 10.43 0.59
CA GLU A 46 22.35 9.40 -0.36
C GLU A 46 21.13 8.63 0.15
N LEU A 47 21.12 8.23 1.41
CA LEU A 47 19.98 7.57 2.05
C LEU A 47 18.73 8.45 2.03
N VAL A 48 18.86 9.75 2.32
CA VAL A 48 17.74 10.70 2.27
C VAL A 48 17.20 10.82 0.85
N LYS A 49 18.08 10.91 -0.17
CA LYS A 49 17.65 10.94 -1.57
C LYS A 49 16.89 9.67 -1.95
N MET A 50 17.40 8.51 -1.57
CA MET A 50 16.75 7.21 -1.84
C MET A 50 15.41 7.10 -1.12
N ASN A 51 15.31 7.55 0.14
CA ASN A 51 14.08 7.55 0.90
C ASN A 51 13.01 8.46 0.26
N ASN A 52 13.41 9.66 -0.16
CA ASN A 52 12.52 10.58 -0.86
C ASN A 52 12.02 10.01 -2.20
N TYR A 53 12.91 9.38 -2.97
CA TYR A 53 12.54 8.69 -4.19
C TYR A 53 11.54 7.55 -3.92
N LEU A 54 11.82 6.72 -2.92
CA LEU A 54 10.93 5.62 -2.54
C LEU A 54 9.55 6.13 -2.10
N ASN A 55 9.50 7.19 -1.30
CA ASN A 55 8.23 7.79 -0.87
C ASN A 55 7.44 8.36 -2.06
N ALA A 56 8.11 9.01 -3.01
CA ALA A 56 7.47 9.50 -4.22
C ALA A 56 6.90 8.36 -5.08
N THR A 57 7.66 7.28 -5.26
CA THR A 57 7.20 6.08 -5.98
C THR A 57 6.04 5.39 -5.26
N LEU A 58 6.07 5.32 -3.93
CA LEU A 58 4.96 4.78 -3.15
C LEU A 58 3.69 5.60 -3.31
N ALA A 59 3.79 6.94 -3.26
CA ALA A 59 2.66 7.83 -3.46
C ALA A 59 2.07 7.67 -4.88
N GLU A 60 2.92 7.62 -5.91
CA GLU A 60 2.46 7.38 -7.29
C GLU A 60 1.77 6.02 -7.42
N LEU A 61 2.33 4.95 -6.82
CA LEU A 61 1.73 3.62 -6.86
C LEU A 61 0.36 3.59 -6.15
N GLN A 62 0.21 4.31 -5.04
CA GLN A 62 -1.06 4.46 -4.34
C GLN A 62 -2.10 5.19 -5.22
N GLU A 63 -1.70 6.28 -5.86
CA GLU A 63 -2.57 7.01 -6.80
C GLU A 63 -3.01 6.12 -7.96
N ARG A 64 -2.07 5.37 -8.57
CA ARG A 64 -2.39 4.42 -9.65
C ARG A 64 -3.33 3.30 -9.22
N ASN A 65 -3.15 2.77 -8.01
CA ASN A 65 -4.08 1.76 -7.49
C ASN A 65 -5.49 2.35 -7.32
N GLN A 66 -5.61 3.56 -6.77
CA GLN A 66 -6.90 4.24 -6.64
C GLN A 66 -7.56 4.53 -8.01
N GLU A 67 -6.77 4.94 -9.01
CA GLU A 67 -7.27 5.13 -10.38
C GLU A 67 -7.81 3.82 -10.98
N LEU A 68 -7.10 2.70 -10.79
CA LEU A 68 -7.51 1.38 -11.25
C LEU A 68 -8.81 0.93 -10.59
N ASP A 69 -8.92 1.10 -9.27
CA ASP A 69 -10.14 0.74 -8.53
C ASP A 69 -11.34 1.56 -9.02
N GLN A 70 -11.17 2.86 -9.23
CA GLN A 70 -12.22 3.72 -9.77
C GLN A 70 -12.63 3.32 -11.18
N LEU A 71 -11.67 2.93 -12.03
CA LEU A 71 -11.95 2.49 -13.39
C LEU A 71 -12.78 1.21 -13.39
N VAL A 72 -12.42 0.22 -12.55
CA VAL A 72 -13.16 -1.05 -12.42
C VAL A 72 -14.57 -0.81 -11.88
N TYR A 73 -14.71 0.04 -10.86
CA TYR A 73 -16.01 0.41 -10.30
C TYR A 73 -16.92 1.06 -11.35
N ARG A 74 -16.43 2.08 -12.07
CA ARG A 74 -17.20 2.77 -13.12
C ARG A 74 -17.59 1.83 -14.25
N ALA A 75 -16.65 1.03 -14.76
CA ALA A 75 -16.94 0.05 -15.81
C ALA A 75 -18.03 -0.94 -15.36
N SER A 76 -17.96 -1.43 -14.12
CA SER A 76 -18.97 -2.35 -13.57
C SER A 76 -20.35 -1.71 -13.47
N HIS A 77 -20.41 -0.45 -13.04
CA HIS A 77 -21.65 0.32 -13.01
C HIS A 77 -22.23 0.54 -14.41
N ASP A 78 -21.39 0.94 -15.38
CA ASP A 78 -21.83 1.25 -16.73
C ASP A 78 -22.31 0.01 -17.48
N PHE A 79 -21.71 -1.16 -17.25
CA PHE A 79 -22.18 -2.43 -17.82
C PHE A 79 -23.47 -2.97 -17.19
N LYS A 80 -23.82 -2.55 -15.97
CA LYS A 80 -25.06 -2.97 -15.31
C LYS A 80 -26.30 -2.60 -16.15
N THR A 81 -26.28 -1.42 -16.77
CA THR A 81 -27.39 -0.91 -17.59
C THR A 81 -27.68 -1.80 -18.82
N PRO A 82 -26.71 -2.05 -19.73
CA PRO A 82 -26.94 -2.91 -20.89
C PRO A 82 -27.25 -4.36 -20.51
N ILE A 83 -26.67 -4.90 -19.42
CA ILE A 83 -27.00 -6.26 -18.94
C ILE A 83 -28.45 -6.33 -18.47
N THR A 84 -28.89 -5.34 -17.68
CA THR A 84 -30.27 -5.28 -17.17
C THR A 84 -31.27 -5.18 -18.32
N SER A 85 -30.98 -4.34 -19.31
CA SER A 85 -31.79 -4.22 -20.52
C SER A 85 -31.85 -5.53 -21.31
N THR A 86 -30.71 -6.20 -21.48
CA THR A 86 -30.63 -7.49 -22.18
C THR A 86 -31.41 -8.59 -21.46
N LEU A 87 -31.30 -8.67 -20.12
CA LEU A 87 -32.10 -9.59 -19.31
C LEU A 87 -33.61 -9.31 -19.45
N GLY A 88 -34.01 -8.04 -19.52
CA GLY A 88 -35.39 -7.66 -19.80
C GLY A 88 -35.89 -8.19 -21.15
N ILE A 89 -35.09 -8.04 -22.22
CA ILE A 89 -35.41 -8.57 -23.55
C ILE A 89 -35.50 -10.11 -23.51
N VAL A 90 -34.55 -10.77 -22.85
CA VAL A 90 -34.55 -12.23 -22.66
C VAL A 90 -35.82 -12.68 -21.92
N HIS A 91 -36.26 -11.93 -20.90
CA HIS A 91 -37.49 -12.21 -20.18
C HIS A 91 -38.72 -12.10 -21.09
N LEU A 92 -38.80 -11.05 -21.91
CA LEU A 92 -39.88 -10.90 -22.90
C LEU A 92 -39.88 -12.04 -23.92
N LEU A 93 -38.70 -12.43 -24.44
CA LEU A 93 -38.58 -13.55 -25.38
C LEU A 93 -39.08 -14.86 -24.77
N LYS A 94 -38.81 -15.12 -23.48
CA LYS A 94 -39.29 -16.31 -22.77
C LYS A 94 -40.81 -16.39 -22.66
N MET A 95 -41.53 -15.28 -22.83
CA MET A 95 -43.00 -15.24 -22.81
C MET A 95 -43.63 -15.56 -24.18
N GLU A 96 -42.85 -15.53 -25.26
CA GLU A 96 -43.32 -15.78 -26.63
C GLU A 96 -43.24 -17.27 -27.03
N PRO A 97 -44.07 -17.75 -27.97
CA PRO A 97 -43.93 -19.08 -28.55
C PRO A 97 -42.60 -19.20 -29.31
N MET A 98 -41.79 -20.19 -28.93
CA MET A 98 -40.46 -20.41 -29.53
C MET A 98 -40.22 -21.87 -29.90
N SER A 99 -39.45 -22.09 -30.98
CA SER A 99 -38.95 -23.42 -31.34
C SER A 99 -37.99 -23.95 -30.27
N PRO A 100 -37.79 -25.29 -30.16
CA PRO A 100 -36.86 -25.87 -29.20
C PRO A 100 -35.43 -25.31 -29.30
N MET A 101 -34.95 -25.11 -30.53
CA MET A 101 -33.62 -24.55 -30.79
C MET A 101 -33.49 -23.10 -30.29
N LEU A 102 -34.52 -22.26 -30.52
CA LEU A 102 -34.50 -20.88 -30.05
C LEU A 102 -34.55 -20.80 -28.52
N LYS A 103 -35.31 -21.69 -27.86
CA LYS A 103 -35.32 -21.79 -26.39
C LYS A 103 -33.94 -22.09 -25.81
N GLU A 104 -33.19 -22.98 -26.45
CA GLU A 104 -31.82 -23.31 -26.03
C GLU A 104 -30.89 -22.09 -26.13
N TYR A 105 -30.94 -21.36 -27.26
CA TYR A 105 -30.13 -20.16 -27.42
C TYR A 105 -30.49 -19.06 -26.42
N VAL A 106 -31.78 -18.80 -26.21
CA VAL A 106 -32.25 -17.83 -25.21
C VAL A 106 -31.79 -18.23 -23.80
N HIS A 107 -31.85 -19.51 -23.45
CA HIS A 107 -31.35 -20.00 -22.17
C HIS A 107 -29.83 -19.81 -22.01
N ARG A 108 -29.04 -20.02 -23.07
CA ARG A 108 -27.60 -19.77 -23.03
C ARG A 108 -27.26 -18.29 -22.88
N ILE A 109 -28.00 -17.40 -23.54
CA ILE A 109 -27.84 -15.94 -23.39
C ILE A 109 -28.17 -15.53 -21.95
N ASP A 110 -29.29 -16.01 -21.43
CA ASP A 110 -29.73 -15.78 -20.05
C ASP A 110 -28.66 -16.16 -19.02
N LEU A 111 -28.12 -17.38 -19.14
CA LEU A 111 -27.05 -17.87 -18.26
C LEU A 111 -25.79 -16.99 -18.36
N SER A 112 -25.39 -16.62 -19.57
CA SER A 112 -24.22 -15.76 -19.80
C SER A 112 -24.41 -14.37 -19.18
N MET A 113 -25.59 -13.77 -19.34
CA MET A 113 -25.90 -12.47 -18.74
C MET A 113 -25.92 -12.52 -17.21
N HIS A 114 -26.42 -13.60 -16.61
CA HIS A 114 -26.36 -13.81 -15.16
C HIS A 114 -24.93 -13.97 -14.66
N GLN A 115 -24.11 -14.79 -15.34
CA GLN A 115 -22.68 -14.96 -15.01
C GLN A 115 -21.93 -13.62 -15.09
N MET A 116 -22.19 -12.82 -16.12
CA MET A 116 -21.58 -11.50 -16.28
C MET A 116 -22.01 -10.56 -15.15
N ASN A 117 -23.29 -10.54 -14.79
CA ASN A 117 -23.80 -9.73 -13.69
C ASN A 117 -23.16 -10.10 -12.34
N ASP A 118 -22.97 -11.40 -12.07
CA ASP A 118 -22.36 -11.87 -10.81
C ASP A 118 -20.85 -11.57 -10.76
N LEU A 119 -20.15 -11.63 -11.90
CA LEU A 119 -18.77 -11.17 -12.03
C LEU A 119 -18.65 -9.67 -11.73
N LEU A 120 -19.50 -8.83 -12.31
CA LEU A 120 -19.49 -7.39 -12.07
C LEU A 120 -19.78 -7.02 -10.62
N LYS A 121 -20.74 -7.72 -9.98
CA LYS A 121 -21.00 -7.55 -8.54
C LYS A 121 -19.78 -7.90 -7.71
N SER A 122 -19.11 -9.01 -8.01
CA SER A 122 -17.92 -9.47 -7.29
C SER A 122 -16.77 -8.47 -7.43
N LEU A 123 -16.55 -7.94 -8.64
CA LEU A 123 -15.55 -6.90 -8.90
C LEU A 123 -15.88 -5.61 -8.16
N SER A 124 -17.14 -5.17 -8.20
CA SER A 124 -17.56 -3.96 -7.49
C SER A 124 -17.38 -4.10 -5.97
N LEU A 125 -17.72 -5.26 -5.38
CA LEU A 125 -17.50 -5.52 -3.96
C LEU A 125 -16.02 -5.51 -3.60
N PHE A 126 -15.17 -6.11 -4.44
CA PHE A 126 -13.72 -6.07 -4.25
C PHE A 126 -13.19 -4.63 -4.25
N THR A 127 -13.56 -3.82 -5.26
CA THR A 127 -13.13 -2.41 -5.33
C THR A 127 -13.61 -1.59 -4.15
N GLN A 128 -14.84 -1.85 -3.67
CA GLN A 128 -15.39 -1.14 -2.52
C GLN A 128 -14.64 -1.51 -1.23
N ALA A 129 -14.37 -2.80 -1.01
CA ALA A 129 -13.61 -3.27 0.14
C ALA A 129 -12.15 -2.76 0.15
N SER A 130 -11.54 -2.59 -1.03
CA SER A 130 -10.18 -2.03 -1.16
C SER A 130 -10.13 -0.53 -0.86
N LEU A 131 -11.23 0.20 -1.04
CA LEU A 131 -11.32 1.65 -0.86
C LEU A 131 -11.82 2.07 0.53
N GLU A 132 -12.48 1.18 1.28
CA GLU A 132 -13.04 1.49 2.60
C GLU A 132 -12.01 1.30 3.73
N GLU A 133 -11.74 2.37 4.48
CA GLU A 133 -11.02 2.27 5.76
C GLU A 133 -11.90 1.54 6.79
N VAL A 134 -11.39 0.43 7.34
CA VAL A 134 -12.11 -0.37 8.35
C VAL A 134 -11.97 0.30 9.72
N PHE A 135 -13.07 0.88 10.21
CA PHE A 135 -13.15 1.41 11.57
C PHE A 135 -13.73 0.36 12.51
N PHE A 136 -13.01 0.07 13.59
CA PHE A 136 -13.50 -0.80 14.66
C PHE A 136 -14.28 0.03 15.68
N GLU A 137 -15.55 -0.31 15.89
CA GLU A 137 -16.41 0.33 16.88
C GLU A 137 -17.09 -0.71 17.79
N HIS A 138 -17.50 -0.26 18.99
CA HIS A 138 -18.30 -1.08 19.88
C HIS A 138 -19.74 -1.20 19.35
N VAL A 139 -20.10 -2.39 18.87
CA VAL A 139 -21.43 -2.71 18.37
C VAL A 139 -22.27 -3.45 19.41
N HIS A 140 -23.52 -3.01 19.57
CA HIS A 140 -24.51 -3.72 20.39
C HIS A 140 -25.19 -4.81 19.55
N LEU A 141 -24.77 -6.06 19.77
CA LEU A 141 -25.20 -7.22 18.98
C LEU A 141 -26.72 -7.37 18.87
N ALA A 142 -27.46 -7.14 19.97
CA ALA A 142 -28.92 -7.29 19.93
C ALA A 142 -29.58 -6.28 18.97
N THR A 143 -29.05 -5.06 18.88
CA THR A 143 -29.56 -4.02 17.98
C THR A 143 -29.21 -4.35 16.53
N LEU A 144 -28.00 -4.86 16.29
CA LEU A 144 -27.57 -5.29 14.96
C LEU A 144 -28.44 -6.42 14.41
N VAL A 145 -28.75 -7.40 15.25
CA VAL A 145 -29.59 -8.55 14.89
C VAL A 145 -31.02 -8.11 14.60
N GLU A 146 -31.62 -7.24 15.42
CA GLU A 146 -32.96 -6.72 15.12
C GLU A 146 -32.99 -5.89 13.82
N ASN A 147 -32.01 -5.02 13.59
CA ASN A 147 -31.92 -4.27 12.35
C ASN A 147 -31.76 -5.18 11.12
N ALA A 148 -31.02 -6.29 11.25
CA ALA A 148 -30.88 -7.27 10.19
C ALA A 148 -32.21 -7.99 9.91
N LYS A 149 -32.91 -8.40 10.98
CA LYS A 149 -34.23 -9.03 10.90
C LYS A 149 -35.25 -8.08 10.24
N ASP A 150 -35.24 -6.81 10.63
CA ASP A 150 -36.13 -5.78 10.09
C ASP A 150 -35.90 -5.50 8.60
N ARG A 151 -34.66 -5.62 8.11
CA ARG A 151 -34.35 -5.49 6.68
C ARG A 151 -34.81 -6.71 5.89
N LEU A 152 -34.70 -7.90 6.48
CA LEU A 152 -35.03 -9.16 5.83
C LEU A 152 -36.54 -9.45 5.83
N GLN A 153 -37.31 -8.87 6.76
CA GLN A 153 -38.77 -9.06 6.81
C GLN A 153 -39.53 -8.57 5.57
N TYR A 154 -38.88 -7.74 4.75
CA TYR A 154 -39.44 -7.22 3.50
C TYR A 154 -38.94 -7.95 2.24
N GLN A 155 -38.15 -9.03 2.39
CA GLN A 155 -37.75 -9.87 1.26
C GLN A 155 -38.70 -11.04 1.06
N ASP A 156 -39.04 -11.32 -0.20
CA ASP A 156 -39.88 -12.45 -0.59
C ASP A 156 -39.28 -13.78 -0.06
N GLY A 157 -40.07 -14.51 0.73
CA GLY A 157 -39.70 -15.81 1.31
C GLY A 157 -39.27 -15.78 2.78
N PHE A 158 -39.28 -14.62 3.45
CA PHE A 158 -38.98 -14.54 4.87
C PHE A 158 -40.18 -15.01 5.72
N ASN A 159 -40.08 -16.22 6.27
CA ASN A 159 -41.01 -16.74 7.28
C ASN A 159 -40.27 -16.84 8.62
N LEU A 160 -40.74 -16.09 9.62
CA LEU A 160 -40.29 -16.20 11.02
C LEU A 160 -41.49 -16.56 11.90
#